data_AF-A0A941WX78-F1
#
_entry.id   AF-A0A941WX78-F1
#
_cell.length_a   1.000
_cell.length_b   1.000
_cell.length_c   1.000
_cell.angle_alpha   90.00
_cell.angle_beta   90.00
_cell.angle_gamma   90.00
#
_symmetry.space_group_name_H-M   'P 1'
#
loop_
_entity.id
_entity.type
_entity.pdbx_description
1 polymer ?
#
loop_
_entity_poly.entity_id
_entity_poly.type
_entity_poly.pdbx_seq_one_letter_code
_entity_poly.pdbx_strand_id
1 'polypeptide(L)'
;IVHSVVECLGCTGEWFGPQLIGLTLILAPLLWQPLKNSALRFRNPGWISLFSFGVLAASFVPPIFATGVDSYRLDRILGSLYMLYAVLVLLNLIYWMGWLAQRRAAHAAPEGVRVWHLGLCAGLLAWGLFATGAVLATPTLGAYYSLLTGEAAQYHEDILAREEALLTARSLSEAQDSIDFLGAQPAIFPLDMLPYQSNTSLPGDMHRFFAMQQLVDQYGAGHIPTEEWEALNAWNSES
;
A
#
# COMPACT_ATOMS: atom_id res chain seq x y z
N ILE A 1 -18.99 1.59 2.56
CA ILE A 1 -19.37 0.16 2.35
C ILE A 1 -19.58 -0.14 0.87
N VAL A 2 -20.47 0.55 0.14
CA VAL A 2 -20.67 0.26 -1.30
C VAL A 2 -19.39 0.48 -2.10
N HIS A 3 -18.70 1.61 -1.89
CA HIS A 3 -17.41 1.89 -2.55
C HIS A 3 -16.34 0.83 -2.26
N SER A 4 -16.17 0.42 -1.00
CA SER A 4 -15.17 -0.59 -0.64
C SER A 4 -15.44 -1.97 -1.27
N VAL A 5 -16.70 -2.30 -1.53
CA VAL A 5 -17.08 -3.54 -2.25
C VAL A 5 -16.77 -3.42 -3.75
N VAL A 6 -17.06 -2.28 -4.37
CA VAL A 6 -16.78 -2.05 -5.79
C VAL A 6 -15.27 -2.05 -6.05
N GLU A 7 -14.49 -1.35 -5.22
CA GLU A 7 -13.03 -1.35 -5.32
C GLU A 7 -12.44 -2.74 -5.10
N CYS A 8 -12.95 -3.47 -4.09
CA CYS A 8 -12.53 -4.85 -3.88
C CYS A 8 -12.81 -5.74 -5.10
N LEU A 9 -13.95 -5.56 -5.79
CA LEU A 9 -14.26 -6.31 -7.02
C LEU A 9 -13.32 -5.97 -8.17
N GLY A 10 -13.02 -4.68 -8.38
CA GLY A 10 -12.06 -4.23 -9.38
C GLY A 10 -10.67 -4.81 -9.12
N CYS A 11 -10.13 -4.59 -7.92
CA CYS A 11 -8.80 -5.08 -7.53
C CYS A 11 -8.71 -6.61 -7.57
N THR A 12 -9.74 -7.33 -7.11
CA THR A 12 -9.73 -8.81 -7.18
C THR A 12 -9.72 -9.32 -8.61
N GLY A 13 -10.33 -8.61 -9.56
CA GLY A 13 -10.26 -8.92 -10.99
C GLY A 13 -8.88 -8.69 -11.57
N GLU A 14 -8.25 -7.56 -11.25
CA GLU A 14 -6.88 -7.23 -11.68
C GLU A 14 -5.83 -8.18 -11.09
N TRP A 15 -5.99 -8.55 -9.83
CA TRP A 15 -5.09 -9.47 -9.12
C TRP A 15 -5.34 -10.94 -9.46
N PHE A 16 -6.45 -11.26 -10.12
CA PHE A 16 -6.74 -12.61 -10.62
C PHE A 16 -5.92 -12.91 -11.88
N GLY A 17 -4.63 -13.10 -11.68
CA GLY A 17 -3.69 -13.41 -12.75
C GLY A 17 -3.51 -14.91 -13.00
N PRO A 18 -2.92 -15.29 -14.15
CA PRO A 18 -2.57 -16.69 -14.48
C PRO A 18 -1.67 -17.36 -13.43
N GLN A 19 -0.99 -16.57 -12.60
CA GLN A 19 -0.18 -17.03 -11.47
C GLN A 19 -1.01 -17.80 -10.42
N LEU A 20 -2.24 -17.35 -10.13
CA LEU A 20 -3.14 -18.05 -9.19
C LEU A 20 -3.63 -19.38 -9.76
N ILE A 21 -3.82 -19.44 -11.08
CA ILE A 21 -4.19 -20.67 -11.79
C ILE A 21 -3.04 -21.68 -11.71
N GLY A 22 -1.80 -21.24 -11.96
CA GLY A 22 -0.60 -22.06 -11.80
C GLY A 22 -0.43 -22.60 -10.38
N LEU A 23 -0.61 -21.73 -9.38
CA LEU A 23 -0.59 -22.11 -7.96
C LEU A 23 -1.65 -23.16 -7.63
N THR A 24 -2.87 -22.96 -8.12
CA THR A 24 -4.02 -23.88 -7.92
C THR A 24 -3.75 -25.26 -8.50
N LEU A 25 -3.24 -25.32 -9.74
CA LEU A 25 -2.94 -26.58 -10.43
C LEU A 25 -1.90 -27.44 -9.69
N ILE A 26 -0.98 -26.81 -8.96
CA ILE A 26 0.11 -27.51 -8.26
C ILE A 26 -0.24 -27.81 -6.80
N LEU A 27 -0.91 -26.89 -6.10
CA LEU A 27 -1.38 -27.15 -4.72
C LEU A 27 -2.46 -28.24 -4.69
N ALA A 28 -3.26 -28.38 -5.75
CA ALA A 28 -4.29 -29.40 -5.87
C ALA A 28 -3.78 -30.83 -5.62
N PRO A 29 -2.78 -31.36 -6.34
CA PRO A 29 -2.26 -32.69 -6.08
C PRO A 29 -1.44 -32.78 -4.78
N LEU A 30 -0.73 -31.71 -4.37
CA LEU A 30 0.09 -31.71 -3.16
C LEU A 30 -0.76 -31.83 -1.89
N LEU A 31 -1.86 -31.08 -1.82
CA LEU A 31 -2.72 -31.03 -0.66
C LEU A 31 -3.83 -32.09 -0.68
N TRP A 32 -3.99 -32.83 -1.78
CA TRP A 32 -5.06 -33.82 -1.94
C TRP A 32 -5.03 -34.92 -0.87
N GLN A 33 -3.86 -35.55 -0.66
CA GLN A 33 -3.69 -36.63 0.32
C GLN A 33 -3.86 -36.16 1.78
N PRO A 34 -3.20 -35.08 2.25
CA PRO A 34 -3.38 -34.61 3.62
C PRO A 34 -4.81 -34.09 3.88
N LEU A 35 -5.46 -33.45 2.90
CA LEU A 35 -6.84 -32.98 3.07
C LEU A 35 -7.87 -34.12 3.07
N LYS A 36 -7.64 -35.18 2.28
CA LYS A 36 -8.47 -36.39 2.30
C LYS A 36 -8.41 -37.10 3.66
N ASN A 37 -7.23 -37.16 4.26
CA ASN A 37 -7.00 -37.82 5.56
C ASN A 37 -7.24 -36.89 6.77
N SER A 38 -7.59 -35.63 6.53
CA SER A 38 -7.82 -34.66 7.59
C SER A 38 -9.13 -34.93 8.33
N ALA A 39 -9.12 -34.74 9.65
CA ALA A 39 -10.32 -34.79 10.49
C ALA A 39 -11.23 -33.56 10.32
N LEU A 40 -10.77 -32.52 9.64
CA LEU A 40 -11.53 -31.28 9.40
C LEU A 40 -12.68 -31.56 8.42
N ARG A 41 -13.92 -31.21 8.77
CA ARG A 41 -15.08 -31.34 7.87
C ARG A 41 -15.26 -30.07 7.06
N PHE A 42 -14.93 -30.11 5.78
CA PHE A 42 -15.16 -28.99 4.86
C PHE A 42 -16.57 -29.11 4.31
N ARG A 43 -17.55 -28.42 4.89
CA ARG A 43 -18.98 -28.56 4.51
C ARG A 43 -19.47 -27.43 3.59
N ASN A 44 -18.94 -26.22 3.74
CA ASN A 44 -19.55 -25.01 3.19
C ASN A 44 -18.52 -24.07 2.52
N PRO A 45 -17.95 -24.43 1.36
CA PRO A 45 -16.89 -23.63 0.72
C PRO A 45 -17.36 -22.24 0.30
N GLY A 46 -18.59 -22.12 -0.21
CA GLY A 46 -19.14 -20.82 -0.63
C GLY A 46 -19.29 -19.80 0.50
N TRP A 47 -19.66 -20.23 1.71
CA TRP A 47 -19.78 -19.34 2.87
C TRP A 47 -18.42 -18.82 3.33
N ILE A 48 -17.38 -19.66 3.27
CA ILE A 48 -16.01 -19.25 3.58
C ILE A 48 -15.51 -18.26 2.54
N SER A 49 -15.77 -18.48 1.26
CA SER A 49 -15.42 -17.51 0.21
C SER A 49 -16.14 -16.17 0.37
N LEU A 50 -17.43 -16.20 0.74
CA LEU A 50 -18.19 -14.98 1.02
C LEU A 50 -17.63 -14.24 2.24
N PHE A 51 -17.27 -14.96 3.30
CA PHE A 51 -16.63 -14.39 4.48
C PHE A 51 -15.26 -13.80 4.16
N SER A 52 -14.41 -14.51 3.41
CA SER A 52 -13.11 -14.01 2.98
C SER A 52 -13.23 -12.77 2.11
N PHE A 53 -14.19 -12.75 1.18
CA PHE A 53 -14.48 -11.56 0.38
C PHE A 53 -14.94 -10.41 1.28
N GLY A 54 -15.79 -10.67 2.27
CA GLY A 54 -16.22 -9.69 3.27
C GLY A 54 -15.04 -9.11 4.08
N VAL A 55 -14.11 -9.96 4.52
CA VAL A 55 -12.88 -9.54 5.23
C VAL A 55 -12.01 -8.66 4.35
N LEU A 56 -11.83 -9.04 3.08
CA LEU A 56 -11.07 -8.25 2.13
C LEU A 56 -11.75 -6.89 1.90
N ALA A 57 -13.04 -6.87 1.58
CA ALA A 57 -13.81 -5.64 1.36
C ALA A 57 -13.86 -4.73 2.60
N ALA A 58 -13.89 -5.29 3.81
CA ALA A 58 -13.80 -4.53 5.04
C ALA A 58 -12.42 -3.87 5.22
N SER A 59 -11.34 -4.52 4.74
CA SER A 59 -9.97 -4.00 4.84
C SER A 59 -9.72 -2.81 3.92
N PHE A 60 -10.57 -2.58 2.90
CA PHE A 60 -10.56 -1.35 2.09
C PHE A 60 -11.19 -0.15 2.81
N VAL A 61 -11.97 -0.35 3.88
CA VAL A 61 -12.68 0.76 4.56
C VAL A 61 -11.71 1.75 5.23
N PRO A 62 -10.72 1.33 6.03
CA PRO A 62 -9.81 2.28 6.69
C PRO A 62 -8.99 3.13 5.69
N PRO A 63 -8.38 2.57 4.63
CA PRO A 63 -7.67 3.36 3.64
C PRO A 63 -8.54 4.40 2.93
N ILE A 64 -9.74 4.00 2.46
CA ILE A 64 -10.66 4.90 1.77
C ILE A 64 -11.13 6.03 2.69
N PHE A 65 -11.38 5.74 3.97
CA PHE A 65 -11.79 6.74 4.94
C PHE A 65 -10.66 7.72 5.31
N ALA A 66 -9.43 7.21 5.48
CA ALA A 66 -8.29 8.03 5.90
C ALA A 66 -7.71 8.90 4.79
N THR A 67 -7.74 8.42 3.55
CA THR A 67 -7.03 9.07 2.43
C THR A 67 -7.97 9.59 1.34
N GLY A 68 -9.26 9.26 1.40
CA GLY A 68 -10.20 9.52 0.32
C GLY A 68 -10.13 8.44 -0.77
N VAL A 69 -11.05 8.54 -1.74
CA VAL A 69 -11.23 7.51 -2.78
C VAL A 69 -10.09 7.51 -3.80
N ASP A 70 -9.36 8.62 -3.97
CA ASP A 70 -8.28 8.69 -4.97
C ASP A 70 -6.89 8.42 -4.38
N SER A 71 -6.69 8.70 -3.09
CA SER A 71 -5.36 8.62 -2.45
C SER A 71 -5.08 7.30 -1.73
N TYR A 72 -6.02 6.33 -1.70
CA TYR A 72 -5.73 5.00 -1.12
C TYR A 72 -4.82 4.14 -2.02
N ARG A 73 -4.63 4.57 -3.28
CA ARG A 73 -3.78 3.89 -4.29
C ARG A 73 -2.29 4.09 -4.06
N LEU A 74 -1.87 4.38 -2.83
CA LEU A 74 -0.48 4.27 -2.43
C LEU A 74 -0.02 2.81 -2.59
N ASP A 75 1.12 2.61 -3.24
CA ASP A 75 1.69 1.28 -3.49
C ASP A 75 1.83 0.46 -2.21
N ARG A 76 2.17 1.09 -1.08
CA ARG A 76 2.23 0.45 0.24
C ARG A 76 0.88 -0.13 0.70
N ILE A 77 -0.20 0.60 0.49
CA ILE A 77 -1.56 0.20 0.89
C ILE A 77 -2.02 -0.94 -0.01
N LEU A 78 -1.85 -0.77 -1.33
CA LEU A 78 -2.19 -1.80 -2.31
C LEU A 78 -1.39 -3.08 -2.11
N GLY A 79 -0.09 -2.98 -1.84
CA GLY A 79 0.77 -4.13 -1.53
C GLY A 79 0.32 -4.87 -0.28
N SER A 80 -0.07 -4.15 0.77
CA SER A 80 -0.59 -4.76 2.01
C SER A 80 -1.94 -5.47 1.79
N LEU A 81 -2.84 -4.85 1.01
CA LEU A 81 -4.12 -5.45 0.63
C LEU A 81 -3.94 -6.68 -0.29
N TYR A 82 -2.97 -6.64 -1.19
CA TYR A 82 -2.61 -7.77 -2.05
C TYR A 82 -2.07 -8.96 -1.24
N MET A 83 -1.24 -8.71 -0.22
CA MET A 83 -0.77 -9.77 0.68
C MET A 83 -1.93 -10.44 1.43
N LEU A 84 -2.87 -9.64 1.95
CA LEU A 84 -4.08 -10.17 2.57
C LEU A 84 -4.92 -10.98 1.57
N TYR A 85 -5.11 -10.47 0.35
CA TYR A 85 -5.78 -11.17 -0.74
C TYR A 85 -5.10 -12.52 -1.03
N ALA A 86 -3.78 -12.57 -1.17
CA ALA A 86 -3.03 -13.80 -1.44
C ALA A 86 -3.24 -14.85 -0.34
N VAL A 87 -3.22 -14.45 0.94
CA VAL A 87 -3.51 -15.34 2.08
C VAL A 87 -4.95 -15.84 2.04
N LEU A 88 -5.92 -14.96 1.78
CA LEU A 88 -7.33 -15.34 1.70
C LEU A 88 -7.62 -16.26 0.52
N VAL A 89 -7.00 -16.04 -0.64
CA VAL A 89 -7.08 -16.93 -1.80
C VAL A 89 -6.48 -18.29 -1.48
N LEU A 90 -5.31 -18.34 -0.82
CA LEU A 90 -4.69 -19.58 -0.40
C LEU A 90 -5.60 -20.38 0.56
N LEU A 91 -6.19 -19.72 1.56
CA LEU A 91 -7.13 -20.35 2.50
C LEU A 91 -8.38 -20.87 1.78
N ASN A 92 -8.95 -20.08 0.86
CA ASN A 92 -10.08 -20.50 0.06
C ASN A 92 -9.74 -21.71 -0.81
N LEU A 93 -8.58 -21.68 -1.46
CA LEU A 93 -8.09 -22.77 -2.28
C LEU A 93 -7.99 -24.07 -1.45
N ILE A 94 -7.34 -24.01 -0.27
CA ILE A 94 -7.24 -25.15 0.66
C ILE A 94 -8.63 -25.67 1.02
N TYR A 95 -9.57 -24.79 1.34
CA TYR A 95 -10.93 -25.17 1.73
C TYR A 95 -11.71 -25.82 0.58
N TRP A 96 -11.64 -25.24 -0.63
CA TRP A 96 -12.26 -25.79 -1.84
C TRP A 96 -11.67 -27.15 -2.22
N MET A 97 -10.35 -27.30 -2.13
CA MET A 97 -9.68 -28.58 -2.36
C MET A 97 -10.06 -29.62 -1.31
N GLY A 98 -10.16 -29.24 -0.04
CA GLY A 98 -10.57 -30.15 1.05
C GLY A 98 -12.01 -30.62 0.89
N TRP A 99 -12.92 -29.71 0.53
CA TRP A 99 -14.30 -30.05 0.19
C TRP A 99 -14.38 -30.99 -1.02
N LEU A 100 -13.63 -30.72 -2.08
CA LEU A 100 -13.61 -31.54 -3.28
C LEU A 100 -12.98 -32.91 -3.03
N ALA A 101 -11.91 -32.99 -2.25
CA ALA A 101 -11.23 -34.24 -1.89
C ALA A 101 -12.12 -35.15 -1.02
N GLN A 102 -12.85 -34.58 -0.05
CA GLN A 102 -13.80 -35.33 0.77
C GLN A 102 -15.03 -35.77 -0.03
N ARG A 103 -15.52 -34.93 -0.94
CA ARG A 103 -16.66 -35.25 -1.81
C ARG A 103 -16.30 -36.25 -2.92
N ARG A 104 -15.06 -36.24 -3.41
CA ARG A 104 -14.52 -37.17 -4.42
C ARG A 104 -13.77 -38.35 -3.82
N ALA A 105 -13.94 -38.65 -2.54
CA ALA A 105 -13.37 -39.84 -1.90
C ALA A 105 -13.73 -41.17 -2.59
N ALA A 106 -14.64 -41.15 -3.59
CA ALA A 106 -14.98 -42.27 -4.47
C ALA A 106 -14.02 -42.56 -5.65
N HIS A 107 -13.10 -41.66 -6.04
CA HIS A 107 -12.17 -41.92 -7.14
C HIS A 107 -10.69 -41.71 -6.76
N ALA A 108 -9.85 -42.59 -7.31
CA ALA A 108 -8.44 -42.77 -6.97
C ALA A 108 -7.62 -41.48 -7.05
N ALA A 109 -6.65 -41.35 -6.14
CA ALA A 109 -5.77 -40.19 -6.07
C ALA A 109 -5.01 -40.01 -7.39
N PRO A 110 -4.83 -38.76 -7.88
CA PRO A 110 -3.86 -38.51 -8.94
C PRO A 110 -2.45 -38.88 -8.45
N GLU A 111 -1.63 -39.41 -9.37
CA GLU A 111 -0.27 -39.87 -9.07
C GLU A 111 0.62 -38.76 -8.46
N GLY A 112 1.57 -39.18 -7.61
CA GLY A 112 2.34 -38.30 -6.73
C GLY A 112 3.05 -37.13 -7.40
N VAL A 113 3.13 -36.02 -6.68
CA VAL A 113 3.78 -34.77 -7.11
C VAL A 113 5.29 -35.00 -7.29
N ARG A 114 5.77 -34.93 -8.53
CA ARG A 114 7.21 -35.01 -8.84
C ARG A 114 7.93 -33.72 -8.43
N VAL A 115 9.19 -33.84 -7.97
CA VAL A 115 10.02 -32.72 -7.47
C VAL A 115 10.11 -31.53 -8.43
N TRP A 116 10.10 -31.76 -9.75
CA TRP A 116 10.12 -30.67 -10.73
C TRP A 116 8.86 -29.79 -10.70
N HIS A 117 7.68 -30.34 -10.33
CA HIS A 117 6.47 -29.54 -10.14
C HIS A 117 6.61 -28.61 -8.93
N LEU A 118 7.32 -29.03 -7.87
CA LEU A 118 7.62 -28.18 -6.72
C LEU A 118 8.58 -27.05 -7.08
N GLY A 119 9.61 -27.34 -7.89
CA GLY A 119 10.53 -26.32 -8.42
C GLY A 119 9.82 -25.31 -9.33
N LEU A 120 8.93 -25.78 -10.20
CA LEU A 120 8.09 -24.90 -11.04
C LEU A 120 7.11 -24.08 -10.20
N CYS A 121 6.61 -24.62 -9.09
CA CYS A 121 5.76 -23.93 -8.13
C CYS A 121 6.49 -22.80 -7.40
N ALA A 122 7.70 -23.07 -6.89
CA ALA A 122 8.54 -22.07 -6.26
C ALA A 122 8.94 -20.98 -7.26
N GLY A 123 9.23 -21.36 -8.50
CA GLY A 123 9.53 -20.43 -9.59
C GLY A 123 8.35 -19.53 -9.98
N LEU A 124 7.13 -20.09 -10.11
CA LEU A 124 5.92 -19.31 -10.42
C LEU A 124 5.45 -18.45 -9.24
N LEU A 125 5.60 -18.92 -8.00
CA LEU A 125 5.33 -18.11 -6.81
C LEU A 125 6.32 -16.95 -6.70
N ALA A 126 7.62 -17.22 -6.84
CA ALA A 126 8.64 -16.19 -6.89
C ALA A 126 8.34 -15.21 -8.04
N TRP A 127 8.07 -15.71 -9.25
CA TRP A 127 7.71 -14.86 -10.39
C TRP A 127 6.46 -14.03 -10.13
N GLY A 128 5.40 -14.59 -9.56
CA GLY A 128 4.17 -13.83 -9.25
C GLY A 128 4.37 -12.77 -8.18
N LEU A 129 5.19 -13.04 -7.16
CA LEU A 129 5.56 -12.07 -6.13
C LEU A 129 6.50 -10.97 -6.66
N PHE A 130 7.47 -11.31 -7.51
CA PHE A 130 8.45 -10.36 -8.06
C PHE A 130 7.92 -9.57 -9.27
N ALA A 131 7.17 -10.19 -10.18
CA ALA A 131 6.70 -9.56 -11.42
C ALA A 131 5.57 -8.54 -11.21
N THR A 132 4.85 -8.62 -10.09
CA THR A 132 3.80 -7.64 -9.74
C THR A 132 4.34 -6.46 -8.95
N GLY A 133 5.65 -6.38 -8.67
CA GLY A 133 6.24 -5.34 -7.82
C GLY A 133 5.78 -5.37 -6.35
N ALA A 134 4.86 -6.27 -6.00
CA ALA A 134 4.26 -6.37 -4.67
C ALA A 134 5.30 -6.62 -3.56
N VAL A 135 6.40 -7.31 -3.88
CA VAL A 135 7.52 -7.51 -2.95
C VAL A 135 8.28 -6.21 -2.67
N LEU A 136 8.49 -5.36 -3.68
CA LEU A 136 9.14 -4.05 -3.48
C LEU A 136 8.19 -3.03 -2.83
N ALA A 137 6.88 -3.18 -3.08
CA ALA A 137 5.84 -2.44 -2.38
C ALA A 137 5.67 -2.87 -0.90
N THR A 138 6.35 -3.93 -0.45
CA THR A 138 6.37 -4.29 0.98
C THR A 138 7.17 -3.21 1.72
N PRO A 139 6.57 -2.50 2.69
CA PRO A 139 7.21 -1.33 3.30
C PRO A 139 8.59 -1.62 3.91
N THR A 140 8.85 -2.84 4.37
CA THR A 140 10.16 -3.24 4.91
C THR A 140 11.25 -3.32 3.83
N LEU A 141 10.95 -3.89 2.67
CA LEU A 141 11.92 -4.05 1.59
C LEU A 141 12.14 -2.72 0.84
N GLY A 142 11.08 -1.94 0.64
CA GLY A 142 11.20 -0.58 0.12
C GLY A 142 12.07 0.31 1.02
N ALA A 143 11.91 0.24 2.35
CA ALA A 143 12.73 1.01 3.30
C ALA A 143 14.22 0.66 3.16
N TYR A 144 14.49 -0.64 3.16
CA TYR A 144 15.84 -1.15 3.06
C TYR A 144 16.48 -0.76 1.72
N TYR A 145 15.72 -0.86 0.63
CA TYR A 145 16.17 -0.44 -0.70
C TYR A 145 16.53 1.04 -0.73
N SER A 146 15.64 1.93 -0.27
CA SER A 146 15.90 3.37 -0.29
C SER A 146 17.05 3.80 0.64
N LEU A 147 17.33 3.04 1.70
CA LEU A 147 18.54 3.24 2.51
C LEU A 147 19.81 2.78 1.80
N LEU A 148 19.77 1.65 1.10
CA LEU A 148 20.92 1.13 0.35
C LEU A 148 21.26 1.97 -0.88
N THR A 149 20.26 2.45 -1.61
CA THR A 149 20.46 3.26 -2.81
C THR A 149 20.81 4.71 -2.50
N GLY A 150 20.59 5.16 -1.26
CA GLY A 150 20.77 6.56 -0.86
C GLY A 150 19.60 7.46 -1.20
N GLU A 151 18.54 6.94 -1.83
CA GLU A 151 17.31 7.69 -2.13
C GLU A 151 16.72 8.37 -0.88
N ALA A 152 16.78 7.70 0.27
CA ALA A 152 16.27 8.26 1.52
C ALA A 152 17.07 9.48 2.00
N ALA A 153 18.39 9.49 1.78
CA ALA A 153 19.25 10.61 2.13
C ALA A 153 19.00 11.79 1.19
N GLN A 154 18.92 11.52 -0.12
CA GLN A 154 18.60 12.55 -1.11
C GLN A 154 17.20 13.16 -0.88
N TYR A 155 16.19 12.33 -0.62
CA TYR A 155 14.85 12.81 -0.28
C TYR A 155 14.85 13.70 0.97
N HIS A 156 15.67 13.37 1.98
CA HIS A 156 15.78 14.21 3.18
C HIS A 156 16.38 15.58 2.88
N GLU A 157 17.45 15.63 2.08
CA GLU A 157 18.07 16.89 1.64
C GLU A 157 17.11 17.74 0.79
N ASP A 158 16.41 17.13 -0.15
CA ASP A 158 15.43 17.82 -1.02
C ASP A 158 14.28 18.42 -0.22
N ILE A 159 13.76 17.70 0.79
CA ILE A 159 12.69 18.20 1.66
C ILE A 159 13.17 19.36 2.54
N LEU A 160 14.37 19.26 3.11
CA LEU A 160 14.95 20.35 3.92
C LEU A 160 15.21 21.60 3.07
N ALA A 161 15.75 21.44 1.86
CA ALA A 161 15.97 22.55 0.95
C ALA A 161 14.65 23.24 0.58
N ARG A 162 13.58 22.46 0.34
CA ARG A 162 12.25 23.01 0.06
C ARG A 162 11.66 23.72 1.28
N GLU A 163 11.80 23.17 2.48
CA GLU A 163 11.36 23.81 3.72
C GLU A 163 12.05 25.16 3.93
N GLU A 164 13.37 25.22 3.74
CA GLU A 164 14.14 26.47 3.83
C GLU A 164 13.73 27.49 2.77
N ALA A 165 13.49 27.05 1.53
CA ALA A 165 13.03 27.92 0.46
C ALA A 165 11.62 28.49 0.75
N LEU A 166 10.71 27.66 1.27
CA LEU A 166 9.38 28.11 1.67
C LEU A 166 9.46 29.10 2.85
N LEU A 167 10.30 28.85 3.84
CA LEU A 167 10.50 29.74 4.99
C LEU A 167 11.07 31.10 4.61
N THR A 168 12.00 31.13 3.65
CA THR A 168 12.69 32.36 3.24
C THR A 168 11.92 33.19 2.21
N ALA A 169 10.88 32.61 1.59
CA ALA A 169 10.02 33.29 0.65
C ALA A 169 9.35 34.54 1.26
N ARG A 170 9.39 35.66 0.55
CA ARG A 170 8.85 36.95 1.02
C ARG A 170 7.42 37.20 0.57
N SER A 171 6.91 36.38 -0.33
CA SER A 171 5.57 36.50 -0.90
C SER A 171 5.05 35.12 -1.30
N LEU A 172 3.72 35.02 -1.48
CA LEU A 172 3.11 33.79 -1.98
C LEU A 172 3.71 33.37 -3.33
N SER A 173 3.83 34.29 -4.29
CA SER A 173 4.38 33.95 -5.62
C SER A 173 5.79 33.37 -5.54
N GLU A 174 6.65 33.91 -4.67
CA GLU A 174 8.00 33.38 -4.46
C GLU A 174 7.96 31.98 -3.81
N ALA A 175 7.04 31.75 -2.87
CA ALA A 175 6.83 30.42 -2.29
C ALA A 175 6.33 29.41 -3.33
N GLN A 176 5.41 29.82 -4.23
CA GLN A 176 4.90 28.97 -5.31
C GLN A 176 6.01 28.59 -6.30
N ASP A 177 6.86 29.56 -6.67
CA ASP A 177 7.98 29.35 -7.59
C ASP A 177 9.12 28.50 -6.99
N SER A 178 9.21 28.46 -5.65
CA SER A 178 10.23 27.67 -4.94
C SER A 178 9.95 26.15 -4.90
N ILE A 179 8.77 25.70 -5.32
CA ILE A 179 8.38 24.30 -5.28
C ILE A 179 8.87 23.58 -6.54
N ASP A 180 10.03 22.94 -6.42
CA ASP A 180 10.58 22.05 -7.44
C ASP A 180 10.18 20.59 -7.21
N PHE A 181 10.28 19.74 -8.24
CA PHE A 181 10.11 18.29 -8.09
C PHE A 181 11.26 17.66 -7.29
N LEU A 182 10.95 16.65 -6.49
CA LEU A 182 11.97 15.90 -5.73
C LEU A 182 12.84 15.06 -6.67
N GLY A 183 14.14 14.98 -6.38
CA GLY A 183 15.10 14.19 -7.16
C GLY A 183 14.99 12.69 -6.90
N ALA A 184 14.55 12.30 -5.69
CA ALA A 184 14.24 10.93 -5.33
C ALA A 184 12.95 10.88 -4.50
N GLN A 185 12.12 9.85 -4.69
CA GLN A 185 10.93 9.63 -3.88
C GLN A 185 10.84 8.17 -3.42
N PRO A 186 11.16 7.88 -2.14
CA PRO A 186 11.04 6.54 -1.58
C PRO A 186 9.60 6.02 -1.67
N ALA A 187 9.41 4.78 -2.12
CA ALA A 187 8.09 4.16 -2.33
C ALA A 187 7.22 4.02 -1.05
N ILE A 188 7.80 4.28 0.12
CA ILE A 188 7.08 4.28 1.41
C ILE A 188 6.22 5.51 1.58
N PHE A 189 6.65 6.64 1.02
CA PHE A 189 5.98 7.92 1.17
C PHE A 189 4.89 8.08 0.11
N PRO A 190 3.82 8.85 0.40
CA PRO A 190 2.86 9.25 -0.62
C PRO A 190 3.56 10.01 -1.75
N LEU A 191 3.01 9.90 -2.96
CA LEU A 191 3.46 10.68 -4.11
C LEU A 191 3.43 12.18 -3.76
N ASP A 192 4.44 12.91 -4.21
CA ASP A 192 4.55 14.33 -3.91
C ASP A 192 3.61 15.09 -4.86
N MET A 193 2.48 15.53 -4.32
CA MET A 193 1.47 16.29 -5.06
C MET A 193 1.74 17.79 -5.03
N LEU A 194 2.68 18.25 -4.20
CA LEU A 194 2.93 19.67 -3.98
C LEU A 194 3.32 20.42 -5.26
N PRO A 195 4.16 19.88 -6.16
CA PRO A 195 4.49 20.56 -7.43
C PRO A 195 3.27 20.78 -8.34
N TYR A 196 2.26 19.91 -8.25
CA TYR A 196 1.02 20.06 -9.03
C TYR A 196 0.02 21.04 -8.39
N GLN A 197 0.24 21.37 -7.12
CA GLN A 197 -0.58 22.30 -6.33
C GLN A 197 0.17 23.59 -6.02
N SER A 198 1.33 23.83 -6.67
CA SER A 198 2.15 25.01 -6.44
C SER A 198 1.38 26.31 -6.67
N ASN A 199 0.51 26.37 -7.68
CA ASN A 199 -0.31 27.56 -7.97
C ASN A 199 -1.49 27.79 -6.99
N THR A 200 -1.65 26.97 -5.94
CA THR A 200 -2.72 27.12 -4.94
C THR A 200 -2.26 27.96 -3.74
N SER A 201 -3.12 28.14 -2.72
CA SER A 201 -2.72 28.76 -1.44
C SER A 201 -1.86 27.85 -0.56
N LEU A 202 -1.75 26.56 -0.90
CA LEU A 202 -1.06 25.55 -0.10
C LEU A 202 0.38 25.92 0.25
N PRO A 203 1.20 26.51 -0.65
CA PRO A 203 2.55 26.92 -0.31
C PRO A 203 2.59 28.03 0.76
N GLY A 204 1.59 28.92 0.76
CA GLY A 204 1.44 29.93 1.81
C GLY A 204 1.05 29.33 3.16
N ASP A 205 0.10 28.39 3.15
CA ASP A 205 -0.27 27.64 4.36
C ASP A 205 0.93 26.87 4.94
N MET A 206 1.79 26.31 4.07
CA MET A 206 3.03 25.63 4.47
C MET A 206 4.07 26.59 5.04
N HIS A 207 4.30 27.74 4.39
CA HIS A 207 5.18 28.78 4.94
C HIS A 207 4.73 29.16 6.37
N ARG A 208 3.43 29.41 6.55
CA ARG A 208 2.85 29.75 7.85
C ARG A 208 3.11 28.66 8.89
N PHE A 209 2.92 27.40 8.50
CA PHE A 209 3.13 26.25 9.37
C PHE A 209 4.58 26.14 9.84
N PHE A 210 5.54 26.21 8.91
CA PHE A 210 6.97 26.11 9.25
C PHE A 210 7.46 27.30 10.06
N ALA A 211 7.05 28.52 9.72
CA ALA A 211 7.41 29.72 10.46
C ALA A 211 6.86 29.66 11.90
N MET A 212 5.63 29.17 12.09
CA MET A 212 5.07 28.93 13.41
C MET A 212 5.91 27.92 14.21
N GLN A 213 6.35 26.83 13.58
CA GLN A 213 7.18 25.82 14.23
C GLN A 213 8.51 26.42 14.73
N GLN A 214 9.19 27.25 13.93
CA GLN A 214 10.40 27.95 14.37
C GLN A 214 10.14 28.90 15.54
N LEU A 215 9.04 29.65 15.51
CA LEU A 215 8.66 30.55 16.61
C LEU A 215 8.35 29.77 17.89
N VAL A 216 7.69 28.61 17.79
CA VAL A 216 7.44 27.70 18.93
C VAL A 216 8.76 27.17 19.50
N ASP A 217 9.72 26.79 18.66
CA ASP A 217 11.03 26.31 19.10
C ASP A 217 11.86 27.42 19.77
N GLN A 218 11.74 28.66 19.28
CA GLN A 218 12.46 29.82 19.80
C GLN A 218 11.88 30.35 21.12
N TYR A 219 10.55 30.52 21.20
CA TYR A 219 9.89 31.19 22.33
C TYR A 219 9.18 30.23 23.28
N GLY A 220 8.86 29.02 22.82
CA GLY A 220 8.01 28.06 23.51
C GLY A 220 6.52 28.24 23.19
N ALA A 221 5.78 27.13 23.19
CA ALA A 221 4.34 27.13 22.92
C ALA A 221 3.60 28.09 23.87
N GLY A 222 2.77 28.97 23.31
CA GLY A 222 1.98 29.96 24.07
C GLY A 222 2.74 31.21 24.52
N HIS A 223 4.03 31.31 24.23
CA HIS A 223 4.88 32.45 24.62
C HIS A 223 5.36 33.29 23.42
N ILE A 224 4.84 33.00 22.22
CA ILE A 224 5.17 33.73 21.00
C ILE A 224 4.66 35.18 21.12
N PRO A 225 5.52 36.19 20.96
CA PRO A 225 5.14 37.60 21.01
C PRO A 225 4.05 37.96 20.00
N THR A 226 3.21 38.94 20.33
CA THR A 226 2.14 39.40 19.44
C THR A 226 2.68 39.99 18.14
N GLU A 227 3.84 40.65 18.18
CA GLU A 227 4.51 41.23 17.01
C GLU A 227 4.84 40.17 15.94
N GLU A 228 5.32 38.99 16.38
CA GLU A 228 5.63 37.86 15.48
C GLU A 228 4.35 37.28 14.84
N TRP A 229 3.26 37.23 15.61
CA TRP A 229 1.95 36.84 15.06
C TRP A 229 1.41 37.83 14.04
N GLU A 230 1.60 39.13 14.28
CA GLU A 230 1.21 40.18 13.34
C GLU A 230 2.03 40.12 12.05
N ALA A 231 3.34 39.92 12.15
CA ALA A 231 4.22 39.73 10.98
C ALA A 231 3.82 38.51 10.15
N LEU A 232 3.54 37.38 10.80
CA LEU A 232 3.10 36.15 10.13
C LEU A 232 1.74 36.31 9.45
N ASN A 233 0.80 37.03 10.09
CA ASN A 233 -0.50 37.31 9.50
C ASN A 233 -0.40 38.30 8.34
N ALA A 234 0.50 39.29 8.41
CA ALA A 234 0.73 40.25 7.34
C ALA A 234 1.23 39.55 6.06
N TRP A 235 2.22 38.66 6.18
CA TRP A 235 2.72 37.86 5.05
C TRP A 235 1.62 37.05 4.35
N ASN A 236 0.74 36.40 5.14
CA ASN A 236 -0.39 35.60 4.60
C ASN A 236 -1.58 36.45 4.12
N SER A 237 -1.58 37.76 4.34
CA SER A 237 -2.65 38.65 3.86
C SER A 237 -2.33 39.28 2.50
N GLU A 238 -1.06 39.26 2.10
CA GLU A 238 -0.58 39.71 0.79
C GLU A 238 -0.65 38.60 -0.29
N SER A 239 -1.06 37.40 0.11
CA SER A 239 -1.28 36.20 -0.73
C SER A 239 -2.73 36.06 -1.20
#